data_AF-A0AB39P245-F1
#
_entry.id   AF-A0AB39P245-F1
#
_cell.length_a   1.000
_cell.length_b   1.000
_cell.length_c   1.000
_cell.angle_alpha   90.00
_cell.angle_beta   90.00
_cell.angle_gamma   90.00
#
_symmetry.space_group_name_H-M   'P 1'
#
loop_
_entity.id
_entity.type
_entity.pdbx_description
1 polymer ?
#
loop_
_entity_poly.entity_id
_entity_poly.type
_entity_poly.pdbx_seq_one_letter_code
_entity_poly.pdbx_strand_id
1 'polypeptide(L)'
;MNTPPSLLPEHLTRTETEEFLRLMTHLVTTCRSVAEQYPGGWRPPSPDRPADFGASMALIAEISRTLNQTRRGIRRISDGARCRLHTPGAPVSLPY
;
A
#
# COMPACT_ATOMS: atom_id res chain seq x y z
N MET A 1 3.47 12.61 -25.63
CA MET A 1 3.01 12.32 -24.25
C MET A 1 4.14 12.67 -23.30
N ASN A 2 4.02 13.73 -22.50
CA ASN A 2 5.01 14.03 -21.46
C ASN A 2 4.77 13.06 -20.30
N THR A 3 5.70 12.13 -20.07
CA THR A 3 5.73 11.36 -18.83
C THR A 3 5.95 12.36 -17.69
N PRO A 4 5.03 12.48 -16.72
CA PRO A 4 5.27 13.37 -15.59
C PRO A 4 6.56 12.92 -14.87
N PRO A 5 7.40 13.87 -14.41
CA PRO A 5 8.65 13.53 -13.76
C PRO A 5 8.39 12.58 -12.58
N SER A 6 9.25 11.58 -12.46
CA SER A 6 9.21 10.62 -11.36
C SER A 6 9.26 11.37 -10.03
N LEU A 7 8.34 11.06 -9.12
CA LEU A 7 8.39 11.60 -7.76
C LEU A 7 9.60 11.01 -7.04
N LEU A 8 10.53 11.88 -6.66
CA LEU A 8 11.68 11.53 -5.84
C LEU A 8 11.32 11.65 -4.35
N PRO A 9 11.99 10.89 -3.46
CA PRO A 9 11.72 10.92 -2.01
C PRO A 9 11.80 12.32 -1.41
N GLU A 10 12.70 13.17 -1.88
CA GLU A 10 12.88 14.56 -1.44
C GLU A 10 11.67 15.48 -1.72
N HIS A 11 10.73 15.06 -2.58
CA HIS A 11 9.49 15.81 -2.83
C HIS A 11 8.39 15.53 -1.79
N LEU A 12 8.60 14.53 -0.93
CA LEU A 12 7.68 14.16 0.12
C LEU A 12 7.98 14.95 1.39
N THR A 13 6.91 15.40 2.06
CA THR A 13 7.02 15.91 3.41
C THR A 13 7.36 14.77 4.38
N ARG A 14 7.84 15.12 5.58
CA ARG A 14 8.05 14.16 6.66
C ARG A 14 6.77 13.36 6.97
N THR A 15 5.64 14.03 7.10
CA THR A 15 4.34 13.40 7.39
C THR A 15 3.91 12.42 6.29
N GLU A 16 4.13 12.75 5.01
CA GLU A 16 3.84 11.84 3.91
C GLU A 16 4.79 10.64 3.87
N THR A 17 6.05 10.85 4.21
CA THR A 17 7.04 9.78 4.34
C THR A 17 6.66 8.83 5.48
N GLU A 18 6.27 9.36 6.64
CA GLU A 18 5.78 8.58 7.77
C GLU A 18 4.51 7.79 7.41
N GLU A 19 3.55 8.41 6.72
CA GLU A 19 2.34 7.73 6.25
C GLU A 19 2.65 6.64 5.21
N PHE A 20 3.57 6.90 4.27
CA PHE A 20 4.03 5.89 3.32
C PHE A 20 4.62 4.67 4.04
N LEU A 21 5.53 4.89 4.99
CA LEU A 21 6.16 3.84 5.78
C LEU A 21 5.11 3.06 6.60
N ARG A 22 4.12 3.75 7.16
CA ARG A 22 3.00 3.13 7.88
C ARG A 22 2.18 2.21 6.97
N LEU A 23 1.82 2.67 5.78
CA LEU A 23 1.08 1.88 4.80
C LEU A 23 1.87 0.64 4.35
N MET A 24 3.16 0.81 4.06
CA MET A 24 4.04 -0.31 3.69
C MET A 24 4.21 -1.31 4.83
N THR A 25 4.39 -0.83 6.06
CA THR A 25 4.49 -1.68 7.26
C THR A 25 3.22 -2.49 7.47
N HIS A 26 2.05 -1.86 7.30
CA HIS A 26 0.77 -2.54 7.41
C HIS A 26 0.63 -3.64 6.36
N LEU A 27 0.94 -3.34 5.09
CA LEU A 27 0.91 -4.33 4.02
C LEU A 27 1.84 -5.52 4.29
N VAL A 28 3.09 -5.26 4.68
CA VAL A 28 4.09 -6.30 4.98
C VAL A 28 3.64 -7.15 6.18
N THR A 29 3.07 -6.52 7.20
CA THR A 29 2.56 -7.23 8.38
C THR A 29 1.41 -8.16 7.99
N THR A 30 0.45 -7.70 7.20
CA THR A 30 -0.63 -8.55 6.69
C THR A 30 -0.07 -9.74 5.89
N CYS A 31 0.85 -9.50 4.95
CA CYS A 31 1.46 -10.58 4.18
C CYS A 31 2.22 -11.57 5.07
N ARG A 32 2.91 -11.09 6.10
CA ARG A 32 3.61 -11.95 7.07
C ARG A 32 2.63 -12.80 7.86
N SER A 33 1.54 -12.23 8.37
CA SER A 33 0.52 -12.98 9.10
C SER A 33 -0.08 -14.09 8.24
N VAL A 34 -0.28 -13.85 6.94
CA VAL A 34 -0.70 -14.89 6.00
C VAL A 34 0.39 -15.98 5.86
N ALA A 35 1.66 -15.60 5.72
CA ALA A 35 2.75 -16.57 5.62
C ALA A 35 2.90 -17.42 6.91
N GLU A 36 2.70 -16.82 8.09
CA GLU A 36 2.73 -17.51 9.38
C GLU A 36 1.56 -18.50 9.55
N GLN A 37 0.38 -18.15 9.03
CA GLN A 37 -0.77 -19.07 9.00
C GLN A 37 -0.54 -20.25 8.05
N TYR A 38 0.27 -20.08 7.00
CA TYR A 38 0.52 -21.08 5.96
C TYR A 38 2.03 -21.29 5.72
N PRO A 39 2.77 -21.90 6.68
CA PRO A 39 4.24 -21.99 6.65
C PRO A 39 4.79 -22.85 5.49
N GLY A 40 3.95 -23.65 4.83
CA GLY A 40 4.28 -24.42 3.61
C GLY A 40 3.75 -23.79 2.32
N GLY A 41 3.27 -22.54 2.38
CA GLY A 41 2.48 -21.91 1.34
C GLY A 41 1.00 -22.30 1.43
N TRP A 42 0.16 -21.52 0.75
CA TRP A 42 -1.27 -21.81 0.69
C TRP A 42 -1.50 -23.10 -0.09
N ARG A 43 -2.13 -24.10 0.55
CA ARG A 43 -2.70 -25.28 -0.09
C ARG A 43 -4.16 -25.39 0.33
N PRO A 44 -5.11 -25.49 -0.61
CA PRO A 44 -6.48 -25.82 -0.25
C PRO A 44 -6.48 -27.19 0.46
N PRO A 45 -7.01 -27.30 1.69
CA PRO A 45 -7.00 -28.57 2.44
C PRO A 45 -7.76 -29.69 1.73
N SER A 46 -8.82 -29.39 0.97
CA SER A 46 -9.47 -30.28 0.01
C SER A 46 -10.36 -29.51 -0.98
N PRO A 47 -10.35 -29.83 -2.29
CA PRO A 47 -11.30 -29.27 -3.25
C PRO A 47 -12.77 -29.70 -2.97
N ASP A 48 -12.97 -30.76 -2.19
CA ASP A 48 -14.28 -31.32 -1.86
C ASP A 48 -14.87 -30.72 -0.57
N ARG A 49 -14.19 -29.75 0.06
CA ARG A 49 -14.64 -29.10 1.29
C ARG A 49 -15.07 -27.65 1.03
N PRO A 50 -16.38 -27.34 1.04
CA PRO A 50 -16.89 -25.98 0.87
C PRO A 50 -16.33 -24.96 1.89
N ALA A 51 -15.97 -25.41 3.10
CA ALA A 51 -15.35 -24.56 4.12
C ALA A 51 -13.98 -24.01 3.67
N ASP A 52 -13.21 -24.79 2.92
CA ASP A 52 -11.89 -24.42 2.42
C ASP A 52 -12.01 -23.37 1.30
N PHE A 53 -13.07 -23.45 0.50
CA PHE A 53 -13.44 -22.41 -0.47
C PHE A 53 -13.80 -21.09 0.23
N GLY A 54 -14.62 -21.14 1.28
CA GLY A 54 -14.99 -19.95 2.07
C GLY A 54 -13.78 -19.27 2.70
N ALA A 55 -12.87 -20.07 3.29
CA ALA A 55 -11.61 -19.57 3.84
C ALA A 55 -10.72 -18.93 2.76
N SER A 56 -10.64 -19.52 1.57
CA SER A 56 -9.90 -18.97 0.43
C SER A 56 -10.44 -17.60 0.02
N MET A 57 -11.75 -17.48 -0.11
CA MET A 57 -12.40 -16.22 -0.51
C MET A 57 -12.22 -15.12 0.54
N ALA A 58 -12.31 -15.48 1.82
CA ALA A 58 -12.06 -14.54 2.91
C ALA A 58 -10.61 -14.01 2.89
N LEU A 59 -9.63 -14.90 2.73
CA LEU A 59 -8.22 -14.52 2.65
C LEU A 59 -7.93 -13.61 1.44
N ILE A 60 -8.47 -13.96 0.26
CA ILE A 60 -8.32 -13.14 -0.95
C ILE A 60 -8.94 -11.76 -0.73
N ALA A 61 -10.12 -11.69 -0.11
CA ALA A 61 -10.79 -10.42 0.16
C ALA A 61 -9.99 -9.55 1.12
N GLU A 62 -9.38 -10.13 2.15
CA GLU A 62 -8.52 -9.42 3.09
C GLU A 62 -7.28 -8.85 2.42
N ILE A 63 -6.50 -9.68 1.71
CA ILE A 63 -5.30 -9.25 0.98
C ILE A 63 -5.66 -8.15 -0.03
N SER A 64 -6.75 -8.34 -0.78
CA SER A 64 -7.21 -7.37 -1.76
C SER A 64 -7.60 -6.05 -1.12
N ARG A 65 -8.25 -6.07 0.04
CA ARG A 65 -8.61 -4.86 0.79
C ARG A 65 -7.36 -4.11 1.23
N THR A 66 -6.39 -4.80 1.83
CA THR A 66 -5.13 -4.19 2.30
C THR A 66 -4.32 -3.60 1.14
N LEU A 67 -4.21 -4.32 0.03
CA LEU A 67 -3.55 -3.83 -1.19
C LEU A 67 -4.23 -2.58 -1.75
N ASN A 68 -5.56 -2.60 -1.85
CA ASN A 68 -6.32 -1.46 -2.38
C ASN A 68 -6.21 -0.24 -1.48
N GLN A 69 -6.26 -0.42 -0.16
CA GLN A 69 -6.08 0.66 0.81
C GLN A 69 -4.67 1.27 0.70
N THR A 70 -3.65 0.41 0.67
CA THR A 70 -2.25 0.82 0.52
C THR A 70 -2.04 1.60 -0.78
N ARG A 71 -2.50 1.06 -1.92
CA ARG A 71 -2.39 1.72 -3.23
C ARG A 71 -3.10 3.07 -3.26
N ARG A 72 -4.30 3.17 -2.69
CA ARG A 72 -5.04 4.44 -2.59
C ARG A 72 -4.30 5.45 -1.72
N GLY A 73 -3.72 5.02 -0.61
CA GLY A 73 -2.91 5.87 0.27
C GLY A 73 -1.67 6.41 -0.45
N ILE A 74 -0.89 5.53 -1.07
CA ILE A 74 0.31 5.92 -1.86
C ILE A 74 -0.06 6.87 -3.00
N ARG A 75 -1.19 6.63 -3.68
CA ARG A 75 -1.68 7.53 -4.73
C ARG A 75 -1.99 8.92 -4.18
N ARG A 76 -2.68 9.02 -3.05
CA ARG A 76 -2.98 10.33 -2.41
C ARG A 76 -1.70 11.08 -2.03
N ILE A 77 -0.71 10.39 -1.47
CA ILE A 77 0.60 10.97 -1.15
C ILE A 77 1.26 11.51 -2.43
N SER A 78 1.27 10.69 -3.48
CA SER A 78 1.87 11.06 -4.77
C SER A 78 1.16 12.26 -5.42
N ASP A 79 -0.16 12.26 -5.40
CA ASP A 79 -0.97 13.34 -5.98
C ASP A 79 -0.78 14.63 -5.17
N GLY A 80 -0.70 14.55 -3.83
CA GLY A 80 -0.37 15.69 -2.96
C GLY A 80 0.99 16.29 -3.26
N ALA A 81 2.03 15.46 -3.41
CA ALA A 81 3.37 15.89 -3.78
C ALA A 81 3.42 16.56 -5.16
N ARG A 82 2.75 15.98 -6.17
CA ARG A 82 2.62 16.59 -7.50
C ARG A 82 1.91 17.93 -7.47
N CYS A 83 0.81 18.05 -6.72
CA CYS A 83 0.09 19.31 -6.57
C CYS A 83 1.01 20.41 -6.03
N ARG A 84 1.86 20.11 -5.03
CA ARG A 84 2.82 21.09 -4.51
C ARG A 84 3.90 21.48 -5.52
N LEU A 85 4.42 20.52 -6.29
CA LEU A 85 5.44 20.79 -7.31
C LEU A 85 4.92 21.61 -8.50
N HIS A 86 3.63 21.47 -8.84
CA HIS A 86 3.02 22.13 -9.99
C HIS A 86 2.19 23.37 -9.65
N THR A 87 2.03 23.73 -8.38
CA THR A 87 1.34 24.95 -7.97
C THR A 87 2.38 26.07 -7.75
N PRO A 88 2.44 27.11 -8.61
CA PRO A 88 3.34 28.23 -8.41
C PRO A 88 2.90 29.03 -7.17
N GLY A 89 3.76 29.18 -6.17
CA GLY A 89 3.54 30.10 -5.03
C GLY A 89 3.16 29.48 -3.69
N ALA A 90 3.14 28.15 -3.53
CA ALA A 90 3.01 27.56 -2.19
C ALA A 90 4.37 27.62 -1.45
N PRO A 91 4.44 28.13 -0.21
CA PRO A 91 5.71 28.21 0.52
C PRO A 91 6.23 26.79 0.78
N VAL A 92 7.35 26.45 0.16
CA VAL A 92 8.13 25.26 0.48
C VAL A 92 8.67 25.47 1.89
N SER A 93 7.94 24.98 2.89
CA SER A 93 8.47 24.88 4.24
C SER A 93 9.51 23.75 4.23
N LEU A 94 10.76 24.13 3.96
CA LEU A 94 11.92 23.26 4.15
C LEU A 94 12.04 22.95 5.65
N PRO A 95 12.14 21.67 6.05
CA PRO A 95 12.48 21.35 7.43
C PRO A 95 13.96 21.70 7.66
N TYR A 96 14.21 22.53 8.67
CA TYR A 96 15.50 22.59 9.38
C TYR A 96 15.72 21.30 10.16
#